data_AF-A0A9D2DDI3-F1
#
_entry.id   AF-A0A9D2DDI3-F1
#
_cell.length_a   1.000
_cell.length_b   1.000
_cell.length_c   1.000
_cell.angle_alpha   90.00
_cell.angle_beta   90.00
_cell.angle_gamma   90.00
#
_symmetry.space_group_name_H-M   'P 1'
#
loop_
_entity.id
_entity.type
_entity.pdbx_description
1 polymer ?
#
loop_
_entity_poly.entity_id
_entity_poly.type
_entity_poly.pdbx_seq_one_letter_code
_entity_poly.pdbx_strand_id
1 'polypeptide(L)' 'MARSEVREAIVAAVVEVQQARRAARQLPDHAQVIADGLVERVAGVCSRPEFYEALEELAGAGVVQVGRTIRDTYVRMAE' A
#
# COMPACT_ATOMS: atom_id res chain seq x y z
N MET A 1 10.49 -16.21 2.74
CA MET A 1 9.02 -16.21 2.62
C MET A 1 8.64 -16.21 1.15
N ALA A 2 7.44 -16.65 0.79
CA ALA A 2 7.02 -16.69 -0.60
C ALA A 2 6.70 -15.27 -1.11
N ARG A 3 7.15 -14.91 -2.31
CA ARG A 3 6.89 -13.59 -2.91
C ARG A 3 5.39 -13.30 -3.10
N SER A 4 4.54 -14.33 -3.13
CA SER A 4 3.07 -14.16 -3.13
C SER A 4 2.54 -13.63 -1.81
N GLU A 5 3.04 -14.12 -0.67
CA GLU A 5 2.59 -13.78 0.67
C GLU A 5 2.84 -12.29 0.98
N VAL A 6 4.00 -11.76 0.56
CA VAL A 6 4.32 -10.34 0.71
C VAL A 6 3.35 -9.46 -0.08
N ARG A 7 3.07 -9.83 -1.34
CA ARG A 7 2.15 -9.08 -2.20
C ARG A 7 0.73 -9.08 -1.66
N GLU A 8 0.25 -10.24 -1.22
CA GLU A 8 -1.06 -10.39 -0.58
C GLU A 8 -1.18 -9.52 0.68
N ALA A 9 -0.15 -9.52 1.53
CA ALA A 9 -0.12 -8.69 2.74
C ALA A 9 -0.16 -7.19 2.41
N ILE A 10 0.58 -6.74 1.38
CA ILE A 10 0.55 -5.34 0.93
C ILE A 10 -0.84 -4.96 0.43
N VAL A 11 -1.46 -5.79 -0.42
CA VAL A 11 -2.82 -5.54 -0.94
C VAL A 11 -3.83 -5.47 0.21
N ALA A 12 -3.78 -6.43 1.13
CA ALA A 12 -4.66 -6.45 2.30
C ALA A 12 -4.50 -5.19 3.15
N ALA A 13 -3.26 -4.78 3.43
CA ALA A 13 -2.98 -3.58 4.20
C ALA A 13 -3.48 -2.30 3.50
N VAL A 14 -3.35 -2.19 2.17
CA VAL A 14 -3.88 -1.05 1.40
C VAL A 14 -5.41 -1.00 1.48
N VAL A 15 -6.09 -2.14 1.36
CA VAL A 15 -7.56 -2.23 1.44
C VAL A 15 -8.05 -1.87 2.85
N GLU A 16 -7.46 -2.46 3.89
CA GLU A 16 -7.82 -2.23 5.29
C GLU A 16 -7.74 -0.75 5.64
N VAL A 17 -6.64 -0.11 5.26
CA VAL A 17 -6.41 1.32 5.42
C VAL A 17 -7.49 2.17 4.76
N GLN A 18 -7.82 1.88 3.50
CA GLN A 18 -8.82 2.67 2.79
C GLN A 18 -10.20 2.48 3.41
N GLN A 19 -10.54 1.27 3.81
CA GLN A 19 -11.79 1.00 4.54
C GLN A 19 -11.84 1.76 5.87
N ALA A 20 -10.74 1.79 6.63
CA ALA A 20 -10.65 2.55 7.87
C ALA A 20 -10.82 4.05 7.64
N ARG A 21 -10.18 4.63 6.61
CA ARG A 21 -10.35 6.04 6.22
C ARG A 21 -11.78 6.35 5.79
N ARG A 22 -12.41 5.48 5.00
CA ARG A 22 -13.84 5.59 4.61
C ARG A 22 -14.75 5.59 5.83
N ALA A 23 -14.54 4.64 6.75
CA ALA A 23 -15.32 4.56 7.99
C ALA A 23 -15.14 5.81 8.85
N ALA A 24 -13.93 6.37 8.91
CA ALA A 24 -13.61 7.61 9.60
C ALA A 24 -13.99 8.89 8.82
N ARG A 25 -14.54 8.77 7.60
CA ARG A 25 -14.83 9.89 6.68
C ARG A 25 -13.62 10.80 6.42
N GLN A 26 -12.41 10.24 6.42
CA GLN A 26 -11.17 10.94 6.14
C GLN A 26 -10.90 10.95 4.64
N LEU A 27 -10.67 12.14 4.07
CA LEU A 27 -10.36 12.32 2.66
C LEU A 27 -8.86 12.67 2.46
N PRO A 28 -8.19 12.09 1.44
CA PRO A 28 -8.70 11.08 0.51
C PRO A 28 -8.87 9.72 1.20
N ASP A 29 -9.99 9.07 0.93
CA ASP A 29 -10.39 7.79 1.53
C ASP A 29 -9.87 6.57 0.76
N HIS A 30 -9.60 6.78 -0.53
CA HIS A 30 -9.12 5.79 -1.48
C HIS A 30 -7.59 5.76 -1.59
N ALA A 31 -6.87 6.68 -0.94
CA ALA A 31 -5.42 6.76 -1.04
C ALA A 31 -4.77 6.86 0.34
N GLN A 32 -3.61 6.21 0.50
CA GLN A 32 -2.79 6.38 1.69
C GLN A 32 -1.35 6.69 1.31
N VAL A 33 -0.75 7.63 2.04
CA VAL A 33 0.67 7.93 1.98
C VAL A 33 1.46 6.73 2.52
N ILE A 34 2.51 6.31 1.82
CA ILE A 34 3.36 5.18 2.23
C ILE A 34 4.01 5.45 3.60
N ALA A 35 4.35 6.73 3.86
CA ALA A 35 4.89 7.18 5.13
C ALA A 35 3.87 7.15 6.29
N ASP A 36 2.56 7.05 6.03
CA ASP A 36 1.51 6.90 7.07
C ASP A 36 1.47 5.48 7.66
N GLY A 37 2.58 4.74 7.60
CA GLY A 37 2.74 3.44 8.24
C GLY A 37 2.24 2.25 7.41
N LEU A 38 2.21 2.35 6.08
CA LEU A 38 1.93 1.15 5.25
C LEU A 38 3.08 0.14 5.37
N VAL A 39 4.32 0.63 5.36
CA VAL A 39 5.52 -0.19 5.59
C VAL A 39 5.47 -0.85 6.97
N GLU A 40 4.99 -0.13 7.99
CA GLU A 40 4.91 -0.64 9.36
C GLU A 40 3.89 -1.78 9.50
N ARG A 41 2.76 -1.69 8.81
CA ARG A 41 1.71 -2.73 8.81
C ARG A 41 2.19 -4.08 8.27
N VAL A 42 3.15 -4.06 7.34
CA VAL A 42 3.70 -5.26 6.72
C VAL A 42 5.13 -5.57 7.18
N ALA A 43 5.65 -4.85 8.17
CA ALA A 43 7.03 -5.04 8.65
C ALA A 43 7.27 -6.42 9.29
N GLY A 44 6.22 -7.08 9.78
CA GLY A 44 6.28 -8.47 10.24
C GLY A 44 6.29 -9.52 9.12
N VAL A 45 6.00 -9.10 7.88
CA VAL A 45 5.89 -9.95 6.69
C VAL A 45 7.07 -9.72 5.74
N CYS A 46 7.55 -8.49 5.58
CA CYS A 46 8.66 -8.20 4.69
C CYS A 46 9.53 -7.07 5.21
N SER A 47 10.80 -7.10 4.81
CA SER A 47 11.70 -5.97 4.99
C SER A 47 11.27 -4.77 4.14
N ARG A 48 11.78 -3.58 4.48
CA ARG A 48 11.49 -2.36 3.73
C ARG A 48 11.90 -2.42 2.25
N PRO A 49 13.06 -2.98 1.86
CA PRO A 49 13.39 -3.19 0.45
C PRO A 49 12.41 -4.13 -0.26
N GLU A 50 12.09 -5.27 0.35
CA GLU A 50 11.13 -6.23 -0.22
C GLU A 50 9.73 -5.63 -0.40
N PHE A 51 9.31 -4.75 0.52
CA PHE A 51 8.08 -3.98 0.37
C PHE A 51 8.07 -3.15 -0.90
N TYR A 52 9.14 -2.36 -1.15
CA TYR A 52 9.19 -1.50 -2.33
C TYR A 52 9.29 -2.31 -3.63
N GLU A 53 10.04 -3.41 -3.64
CA GLU A 53 10.08 -4.33 -4.80
C GLU A 53 8.69 -4.91 -5.08
N ALA A 54 8.01 -5.44 -4.07
CA ALA A 54 6.67 -6.00 -4.22
C ALA A 54 5.63 -4.92 -4.62
N LEU A 55 5.79 -3.70 -4.13
CA LEU A 55 4.93 -2.58 -4.51
C LEU A 55 5.13 -2.18 -5.99
N GLU A 56 6.36 -2.18 -6.48
CA GLU A 56 6.66 -1.95 -7.90
C GLU A 56 6.08 -3.06 -8.78
N GLU A 57 6.20 -4.33 -8.36
CA GLU A 57 5.57 -5.46 -9.07
C GLU A 57 4.05 -5.32 -9.13
N LEU A 58 3.40 -4.99 -8.01
CA LEU A 58 1.96 -4.80 -7.94
C LEU A 58 1.50 -3.61 -8.79
N ALA A 59 2.28 -2.54 -8.85
CA ALA A 59 2.01 -1.40 -9.72
C ALA A 59 2.19 -1.76 -11.20
N GLY A 60 3.24 -2.49 -11.55
CA GLY A 60 3.48 -3.00 -12.91
C GLY A 60 2.42 -3.98 -13.37
N ALA A 61 1.83 -4.75 -12.45
CA ALA A 61 0.70 -5.64 -12.70
C ALA A 61 -0.66 -4.93 -12.74
N GLY A 62 -0.72 -3.62 -12.45
CA GLY A 62 -1.95 -2.85 -12.43
C GLY A 62 -2.88 -3.18 -11.26
N VAL A 63 -2.38 -3.78 -10.18
CA VAL A 63 -3.17 -4.10 -8.98
C VAL A 63 -3.32 -2.88 -8.08
N VAL A 64 -2.26 -2.08 -7.98
CA VAL A 64 -2.23 -0.83 -7.22
C VAL A 64 -1.75 0.30 -8.12
N GLN A 65 -2.12 1.53 -7.78
CA GLN A 65 -1.53 2.72 -8.35
C GLN A 65 -0.67 3.41 -7.30
N VAL A 66 0.57 3.70 -7.67
CA VAL A 66 1.50 4.51 -6.87
C VAL A 66 1.57 5.90 -7.49
N GLY A 67 1.16 6.89 -6.72
CA GLY A 67 1.25 8.29 -7.11
C GLY A 67 2.21 9.06 -6.23
N ARG A 68 2.64 10.23 -6.72
CA ARG A 68 3.52 11.13 -5.99
C ARG A 68 2.87 12.51 -5.92
N THR A 69 2.87 13.08 -4.73
CA THR A 69 2.65 14.50 -4.50
C THR A 69 3.99 15.18 -4.29
N ILE A 70 3.98 16.52 -4.12
CA ILE A 70 5.19 17.31 -3.83
C ILE A 70 5.85 16.85 -2.51
N ARG A 71 5.07 16.31 -1.57
CA ARG A 71 5.54 15.97 -0.22
C ARG A 71 5.62 14.47 0.02
N ASP A 72 4.76 13.70 -0.63
CA ASP A 72 4.49 12.32 -0.24
C ASP A 72 4.24 11.38 -1.42
N THR A 73 4.68 10.13 -1.28
CA THR A 73 4.26 9.04 -2.17
C THR A 73 3.02 8.38 -1.58
N TYR A 74 1.98 8.20 -2.37
CA TYR A 74 0.75 7.52 -1.96
C TYR A 74 0.51 6.27 -2.80
N VAL A 75 -0.23 5.33 -2.22
CA VAL A 75 -0.73 4.14 -2.90
C VAL A 75 -2.25 4.08 -2.79
N ARG A 76 -2.88 3.57 -3.83
CA ARG A 76 -4.29 3.19 -3.85
C ARG A 76 -4.48 1.89 -4.63
N MET A 77 -5.65 1.28 -4.48
CA MET A 77 -6.05 0.19 -5.37
C MET A 77 -6.26 0.76 -6.78
N ALA A 78 -5.87 0.01 -7.81
CA ALA A 78 -6.30 0.33 -9.16
C ALA A 78 -7.80 0.04 -9.31
N GLU A 79 -8.50 0.89 -10.06
CA GLU A 79 -9.91 0.72 -10.43
C GLU A 79 -10.03 0.13 -11.85
#